data_AF-A0A7J9QQZ4-F1
#
_entry.id   AF-A0A7J9QQZ4-F1
#
_cell.length_a   1.000
_cell.length_b   1.000
_cell.length_c   1.000
_cell.angle_alpha   90.00
_cell.angle_beta   90.00
_cell.angle_gamma   90.00
#
_symmetry.space_group_name_H-M   'P 1'
#
loop_
_entity.id
_entity.type
_entity.pdbx_description
1 polymer ?
#
loop_
_entity_poly.entity_id
_entity_poly.type
_entity_poly.pdbx_seq_one_letter_code
_entity_poly.pdbx_strand_id
1 'polypeptide(L)' 'MDKTIVTAGGVITALGAGFAIAGELDYTLHSAYGMGGIFWTAIGAATIGFGLKVKRERKREKPTRVGAI' A
#
# COMPACT_ATOMS: atom_id res chain seq x y z
N MET A 1 -4.00 6.09 14.06
CA MET A 1 -3.77 6.02 12.62
C MET A 1 -4.97 5.36 12.03
N ASP A 2 -5.80 6.17 11.39
CA ASP A 2 -7.03 5.72 10.79
C ASP A 2 -6.74 4.68 9.73
N LYS A 3 -7.66 3.72 9.59
CA LYS A 3 -7.58 2.62 8.62
C LYS A 3 -7.33 3.13 7.20
N THR A 4 -7.62 4.41 6.96
CA THR A 4 -7.38 5.19 5.74
C THR A 4 -6.01 5.01 5.11
N ILE A 5 -4.89 4.96 5.85
CA ILE A 5 -3.56 4.78 5.21
C ILE A 5 -3.42 3.38 4.59
N VAL A 6 -3.88 2.35 5.30
CA VAL A 6 -3.83 0.97 4.77
C VAL A 6 -4.81 0.81 3.61
N THR A 7 -6.00 1.42 3.72
CA THR A 7 -7.00 1.43 2.64
C THR A 7 -6.48 2.17 1.40
N ALA A 8 -5.87 3.35 1.57
CA ALA A 8 -5.29 4.13 0.47
C ALA A 8 -4.18 3.34 -0.23
N GLY A 9 -3.28 2.72 0.54
CA GLY A 9 -2.25 1.84 -0.02
C GLY A 9 -2.85 0.66 -0.79
N GLY A 10 -3.92 0.04 -0.28
CA GLY A 10 -4.65 -1.02 -0.99
C GLY A 10 -5.27 -0.57 -2.31
N VAL A 11 -5.90 0.61 -2.34
CA VAL A 11 -6.47 1.20 -3.58
C VAL A 11 -5.37 1.49 -4.60
N ILE A 12 -4.23 2.04 -4.17
CA ILE A 12 -3.09 2.32 -5.05
C ILE A 12 -2.50 1.02 -5.60
N THR A 13 -2.40 -0.04 -4.79
CA THR A 13 -1.96 -1.35 -5.26
C THR A 13 -2.94 -1.95 -6.27
N ALA A 14 -4.25 -1.85 -6.03
CA ALA A 14 -5.27 -2.31 -6.97
C ALA A 14 -5.21 -1.55 -8.30
N LEU A 15 -4.94 -0.24 -8.25
CA LEU A 15 -4.70 0.58 -9.43
C LEU A 15 -3.48 0.06 -10.21
N GLY A 16 -2.35 -0.17 -9.55
CA GLY A 16 -1.15 -0.71 -10.18
C GLY A 16 -1.35 -2.08 -10.84
N ALA A 17 -2.10 -2.97 -10.19
CA ALA A 17 -2.50 -4.24 -10.80
C ALA A 17 -3.38 -4.05 -12.05
N GLY A 18 -4.31 -3.09 -12.02
CA GLY A 18 -5.13 -2.73 -13.18
C GLY A 18 -4.30 -2.21 -14.36
N PHE A 19 -3.30 -1.36 -14.09
CA PHE A 19 -2.34 -0.91 -15.12
C PHE A 19 -1.54 -2.08 -15.69
N ALA A 20 -1.06 -3.01 -14.86
CA ALA A 20 -0.32 -4.18 -15.33
C ALA A 20 -1.17 -5.09 -16.25
N ILE A 21 -2.41 -5.38 -15.85
CA ILE A 21 -3.36 -6.18 -16.66
C ILE A 21 -3.72 -5.45 -17.96
N ALA A 22 -3.94 -4.13 -17.92
CA ALA A 22 -4.19 -3.33 -19.11
C ALA A 22 -3.02 -3.37 -20.11
N GLY A 23 -1.79 -3.40 -19.60
CA GLY A 23 -0.58 -3.55 -20.43
C GLY A 23 -0.50 -4.87 -21.16
N GLU A 24 -0.99 -5.97 -20.57
CA GLU A 24 -1.06 -7.26 -21.26
C GLU A 24 -2.13 -7.30 -22.36
N LEU A 25 -3.16 -6.47 -22.27
CA LEU A 25 -4.25 -6.40 -23.25
C LEU A 25 -3.92 -5.52 -24.46
N ASP A 26 -3.00 -4.56 -24.33
CA ASP A 26 -2.66 -3.61 -25.38
C ASP A 26 -1.15 -3.55 -25.63
N TYR A 27 -0.69 -4.26 -26.66
CA TYR A 27 0.73 -4.37 -27.05
C TYR A 27 1.38 -3.02 -27.38
N THR A 28 0.59 -2.04 -27.80
CA THR A 28 1.05 -0.71 -28.24
C THR A 28 1.49 0.16 -27.06
N LEU A 29 0.81 0.05 -25.92
CA LEU A 29 1.12 0.79 -24.70
C LEU A 29 1.72 -0.09 -23.59
N HIS A 30 2.05 -1.35 -23.90
CA HIS A 30 2.56 -2.36 -22.97
C HIS A 30 3.68 -1.83 -22.05
N SER A 31 4.61 -1.04 -22.59
CA SER A 31 5.71 -0.44 -21.82
C SER A 31 5.25 0.62 -20.80
N ALA A 32 4.33 1.50 -21.21
CA ALA A 32 3.81 2.57 -20.34
C ALA A 32 2.90 2.00 -19.24
N TYR A 33 2.04 1.05 -19.59
CA TYR A 33 1.16 0.35 -18.65
C TYR A 33 1.94 -0.58 -17.71
N GLY A 34 2.95 -1.29 -18.21
CA GLY A 34 3.81 -2.15 -17.40
C GLY A 34 4.63 -1.37 -16.37
N MET A 35 5.33 -0.31 -16.81
CA MET A 35 6.09 0.56 -15.90
C MET A 35 5.17 1.30 -14.91
N GLY A 36 4.03 1.81 -15.38
CA GLY A 36 3.03 2.44 -14.52
C GLY A 36 2.45 1.48 -13.50
N GLY A 37 2.16 0.24 -13.90
CA GLY A 37 1.63 -0.80 -13.02
C GLY A 37 2.61 -1.19 -11.93
N ILE A 38 3.88 -1.39 -12.27
CA ILE A 38 4.94 -1.67 -11.28
C ILE A 38 5.12 -0.48 -10.33
N PHE A 39 5.17 0.74 -10.87
CA PHE A 39 5.35 1.95 -10.08
C PHE A 39 4.22 2.15 -9.06
N TRP A 40 2.97 2.10 -9.50
CA TRP A 40 1.82 2.24 -8.61
C TRP A 40 1.73 1.09 -7.61
N THR A 41 2.03 -0.14 -8.01
CA THR A 41 2.07 -1.30 -7.10
C THR A 41 3.10 -1.10 -5.99
N ALA A 42 4.31 -0.63 -6.34
CA ALA A 42 5.37 -0.35 -5.37
C ALA A 42 4.98 0.74 -4.36
N ILE A 43 4.37 1.83 -4.84
CA ILE A 43 3.88 2.92 -3.96
C ILE A 43 2.78 2.41 -3.02
N GLY A 44 1.83 1.64 -3.54
CA GLY A 44 0.76 1.07 -2.73
C GLY A 44 1.29 0.13 -1.64
N ALA A 45 2.24 -0.75 -1.99
CA ALA A 45 2.90 -1.64 -1.04
C ALA A 45 3.69 -0.88 0.03
N ALA A 46 4.44 0.15 -0.35
CA ALA A 46 5.16 1.01 0.59
C ALA A 46 4.20 1.74 1.56
N THR A 47 3.07 2.23 1.05
CA THR A 47 2.03 2.91 1.83
C THR A 47 1.39 1.96 2.86
N ILE A 48 1.07 0.74 2.44
CA ILE A 48 0.57 -0.30 3.36
C ILE A 48 1.64 -0.61 4.42
N GLY A 49 2.90 -0.82 4.01
CA GLY A 49 4.01 -1.14 4.91
C GLY A 49 4.22 -0.06 5.98
N PHE A 50 4.19 1.21 5.58
CA PHE A 50 4.27 2.34 6.50
C PHE A 50 3.06 2.39 7.44
N GLY A 51 1.86 2.13 6.90
CA GLY A 51 0.63 1.97 7.65
C GLY A 51 0.65 0.82 8.68
N LEU A 52 1.36 -0.26 8.41
CA LEU A 52 1.50 -1.35 9.37
C LEU A 52 2.58 -1.03 10.42
N LYS A 53 3.70 -0.42 10.00
CA LYS A 53 4.80 -0.03 10.88
C LYS A 53 4.35 0.96 11.97
N VAL A 54 3.71 2.06 11.59
CA VAL A 54 3.23 3.07 12.56
C VAL A 54 2.16 2.49 13.49
N LYS A 55 1.30 1.59 12.99
CA LYS A 55 0.32 0.88 13.83
C LYS A 55 1.02 -0.01 14.87
N ARG A 56 2.11 -0.68 14.49
CA ARG A 56 2.91 -1.52 15.37
C ARG A 56 3.64 -0.69 16.43
N GLU A 57 4.24 0.43 16.05
CA GLU A 57 4.92 1.35 16.98
C GLU A 57 3.96 1.90 18.03
N ARG A 58 2.77 2.38 17.62
CA ARG A 58 1.74 2.84 18.57
C ARG A 58 1.24 1.75 19.51
N LYS A 59 1.13 0.49 19.03
CA LYS A 59 0.79 -0.65 19.90
C LYS A 59 1.91 -0.99 20.89
N ARG A 60 3.16 -0.66 20.55
CA ARG A 60 4.35 -0.91 21.38
C ARG A 60 4.57 0.17 22.45
N GLU A 61 4.07 1.39 22.21
CA GLU A 61 4.07 2.48 23.20
C GLU A 61 2.90 2.41 24.20
N LYS A 62 1.74 1.87 23.79
CA LYS A 62 0.56 1.71 24.67
C LYS A 62 0.48 0.52 25.64
N PRO A 63 1.35 -0.51 25.69
CA PRO A 63 1.11 -1.70 26.51
C PRO A 63 1.56 -1.57 27.97
N THR A 64 2.09 -0.43 28.43
CA THR A 64 2.71 -0.32 29.77
C THR A 64 2.06 0.69 30.74
N ARG A 65 0.93 1.32 30.40
CA ARG A 65 0.24 2.28 31.30
C ARG A 65 -1.04 1.76 31.96
N VAL A 66 -1.31 0.46 31.92
CA VAL A 66 -2.48 -0.15 32.59
C VAL A 66 -2.04 -1.42 33.30
N GLY A 67 -1.30 -1.27 34.38
CA GLY A 67 -0.79 -2.38 35.20
C GLY A 67 -0.08 -1.89 36.45
N ALA A 68 -0.56 -0.79 37.03
CA ALA A 68 -0.08 -0.24 38.28
C ALA A 68 -1.26 0.37 39.04
N ILE A 69 -2.18 -0.48 39.49
CA ILE A 69 -3.00 -0.26 40.68
C ILE A 69 -3.31 -1.64 41.27
#